data_AF-A0A3D2JF70-F1
#
_entry.id   AF-A0A3D2JF70-F1
#
_cell.length_a   1.000
_cell.length_b   1.000
_cell.length_c   1.000
_cell.angle_alpha   90.00
_cell.angle_beta   90.00
_cell.angle_gamma   90.00
#
_symmetry.space_group_name_H-M   'P 1'
#
loop_
_entity.id
_entity.type
_entity.pdbx_description
1 polymer ?
#
loop_
_entity_poly.entity_id
_entity_poly.type
_entity_poly.pdbx_seq_one_letter_code
_entity_poly.pdbx_strand_id
1 'polypeptide(L)' 'MSNQEQTPDIAVVVMARYPTLGQTKTRLARTLGDNDTVYLYRAFLTDLIQHHASQAYTLCWTYTPNNVDYQTLVEA' A
#
# COMPACT_ATOMS: atom_id res chain seq x y z
N MET A 1 6.51 -30.57 -21.99
CA MET A 1 6.74 -30.37 -20.54
C MET A 1 5.97 -29.12 -20.17
N SER A 2 4.83 -29.26 -19.50
CA SER A 2 4.01 -28.12 -19.08
C SER A 2 4.73 -27.38 -17.96
N ASN A 3 4.99 -26.08 -18.15
CA ASN A 3 5.35 -25.19 -17.05
C ASN A 3 4.19 -25.23 -16.04
N GLN A 4 4.40 -25.89 -14.91
CA GLN A 4 3.48 -25.78 -13.79
C GLN A 4 3.69 -24.40 -13.19
N GLU A 5 2.67 -23.54 -13.25
CA GLU A 5 2.64 -22.29 -12.49
C GLU A 5 2.69 -22.66 -11.01
N GLN A 6 3.90 -22.67 -10.43
CA GLN A 6 4.09 -22.84 -8.99
C GLN A 6 3.53 -21.60 -8.32
N THR A 7 2.32 -21.70 -7.77
CA THR A 7 1.84 -20.73 -6.79
C THR A 7 2.76 -20.78 -5.58
N PRO A 8 3.30 -19.64 -5.13
CA PRO A 8 4.29 -19.63 -4.05
C PRO A 8 3.65 -20.02 -2.71
N ASP A 9 4.36 -20.83 -1.92
CA ASP A 9 3.93 -21.33 -0.59
C ASP A 9 3.79 -20.22 0.47
N ILE A 10 4.25 -19.01 0.17
CA ILE A 10 4.27 -17.87 1.10
C ILE A 10 3.38 -16.76 0.54
N ALA A 11 2.57 -16.19 1.43
CA ALA A 11 1.76 -15.00 1.15
C ALA A 11 2.11 -13.87 2.12
N VAL A 12 2.22 -12.66 1.60
CA VAL A 12 2.38 -11.43 2.37
C VAL A 12 1.11 -10.62 2.25
N VAL A 13 0.46 -10.33 3.38
CA VAL A 13 -0.73 -9.48 3.43
C VAL A 13 -0.33 -8.10 3.93
N VAL A 14 -0.46 -7.10 3.08
CA VAL A 14 -0.28 -5.70 3.47
C VAL A 14 -1.64 -5.11 3.80
N MET A 15 -1.78 -4.61 5.04
CA MET A 15 -2.96 -3.90 5.50
C MET A 15 -2.67 -2.41 5.54
N ALA A 16 -3.42 -1.61 4.80
CA ALA A 16 -3.25 -0.17 4.79
C ALA A 16 -4.58 0.57 4.96
N ARG A 17 -4.53 1.71 5.65
CA ARG A 17 -5.67 2.61 5.79
C ARG A 17 -5.58 3.67 4.70
N TYR A 18 -6.70 4.01 4.08
CA TYR A 18 -6.76 5.11 3.12
C TYR A 18 -6.29 6.41 3.79
N PRO A 19 -5.32 7.13 3.20
CA PRO A 19 -4.82 8.35 3.80
C PRO A 19 -5.82 9.49 3.67
N THR A 20 -6.73 9.57 4.63
CA THR A 20 -7.60 10.72 4.80
C THR A 20 -6.85 11.82 5.52
N LEU A 21 -6.97 13.04 4.98
CA LEU A 21 -6.38 14.26 5.53
C LEU A 21 -6.82 14.47 6.99
N GLY A 22 -5.86 14.80 7.87
CA GLY A 22 -6.11 14.96 9.31
C GLY A 22 -6.38 13.67 10.09
N GLN A 23 -6.49 12.52 9.44
CA GLN A 23 -6.82 11.23 10.09
C GLN A 23 -5.68 10.21 9.99
N THR A 24 -4.63 10.53 9.24
CA THR A 24 -3.55 9.61 8.92
C THR A 24 -2.25 10.08 9.53
N LYS A 25 -1.56 9.17 10.22
CA LYS A 25 -0.26 9.42 10.87
C LYS A 25 -0.26 10.77 11.62
N THR A 26 -1.27 11.01 12.45
CA THR A 26 -1.52 12.29 13.13
C THR A 26 -0.35 12.80 13.96
N ARG A 27 0.52 11.91 14.47
CA ARG A 27 1.77 12.28 15.12
C ARG A 27 2.78 12.92 14.15
N LEU A 28 2.88 12.39 12.93
CA LEU A 28 3.74 12.90 11.86
C LEU A 28 3.17 14.20 11.27
N ALA A 29 1.84 14.28 11.13
CA ALA A 29 1.15 15.48 10.68
C ALA A 29 1.37 16.70 11.58
N ARG A 30 1.61 16.50 12.88
CA ARG A 30 1.99 17.61 13.78
C ARG A 30 3.33 18.26 13.42
N THR A 31 4.19 17.56 12.69
CA THR A 31 5.53 18.04 12.30
C THR A 31 5.56 18.50 10.85
N LEU A 32 4.92 17.77 9.94
CA LEU A 32 4.95 18.03 8.49
C LEU A 32 3.71 18.76 7.97
N GLY A 33 2.62 18.82 8.74
CA GLY A 33 1.31 19.21 8.23
C GLY A 33 0.58 18.04 7.56
N ASP A 34 -0.74 18.15 7.47
CA ASP A 34 -1.60 17.06 7.02
C ASP A 34 -1.39 16.72 5.53
N ASN A 35 -1.17 17.72 4.67
CA ASN A 35 -0.95 17.52 3.23
C ASN A 35 0.34 16.75 2.95
N ASP A 36 1.45 17.20 3.51
CA ASP A 36 2.76 16.56 3.32
C ASP A 36 2.77 15.15 3.93
N THR A 37 2.01 14.94 5.01
CA THR A 37 1.84 13.60 5.62
C THR A 37 1.06 12.66 4.72
N VAL A 38 -0.02 13.13 4.07
CA VAL A 38 -0.77 12.34 3.09
C VAL A 38 0.11 12.01 1.88
N TYR A 39 0.84 12.99 1.35
CA TYR A 39 1.76 12.79 0.23
C TYR A 39 2.85 11.76 0.56
N LEU A 40 3.52 11.91 1.70
CA LEU A 40 4.55 10.98 2.16
C LEU A 40 3.99 9.57 2.40
N TYR A 41 2.78 9.46 2.96
CA TYR A 41 2.15 8.16 3.14
C TYR A 41 1.83 7.48 1.82
N ARG A 42 1.37 8.22 0.80
CA ARG A 42 1.18 7.68 -0.56
C ARG A 42 2.49 7.18 -1.18
N ALA A 43 3.57 7.94 -1.01
CA ALA A 43 4.89 7.54 -1.49
C ALA A 43 5.35 6.22 -0.84
N PHE A 44 5.14 6.04 0.46
CA PHE A 44 5.46 4.77 1.14
C PHE A 44 4.64 3.59 0.64
N LEU A 45 3.36 3.77 0.33
CA LEU A 45 2.54 2.70 -0.22
C LEU A 45 3.01 2.30 -1.62
N THR A 46 3.33 3.30 -2.44
CA THR A 46 3.84 3.10 -3.81
C THR A 46 5.17 2.35 -3.79
N ASP A 47 6.10 2.77 -2.93
CA ASP A 47 7.39 2.11 -2.74
C ASP A 47 7.20 0.66 -2.28
N LEU A 48 6.29 0.40 -1.35
CA LEU A 48 6.03 -0.94 -0.82
C LEU A 48 5.34 -1.85 -1.86
N ILE A 49 4.51 -1.29 -2.74
CA ILE A 49 3.96 -2.03 -3.90
C ILE A 49 5.07 -2.38 -4.88
N GLN A 50 5.91 -1.41 -5.26
CA GLN A 50 6.98 -1.61 -6.23
C GLN A 50 8.05 -2.58 -5.72
N HIS A 51 8.47 -2.45 -4.45
CA HIS A 51 9.48 -3.31 -3.84
C HIS A 51 9.03 -4.78 -3.78
N HIS A 52 7.72 -5.02 -3.62
CA HIS A 52 7.16 -6.37 -3.50
C HIS A 52 6.65 -6.95 -4.84
N ALA A 53 6.59 -6.15 -5.91
CA ALA A 53 6.07 -6.59 -7.22
C ALA A 53 6.94 -7.67 -7.90
N SER A 54 8.22 -7.79 -7.53
CA SER A 54 9.18 -8.72 -8.14
C SER A 54 9.50 -9.96 -7.29
N GLN A 55 8.77 -10.16 -6.18
CA GLN A 55 9.12 -11.16 -5.18
C GLN A 55 8.38 -12.48 -5.40
N ALA A 56 9.01 -13.59 -5.01
CA ALA A 56 8.49 -14.95 -5.21
C ALA A 56 7.41 -15.37 -4.19
N TYR A 57 6.57 -14.44 -3.74
CA TYR A 57 5.44 -14.71 -2.84
C TYR A 57 4.17 -14.03 -3.33
N THR A 58 3.02 -14.57 -2.92
CA THR A 58 1.72 -13.97 -3.24
C THR A 58 1.54 -12.71 -2.40
N LEU A 59 1.40 -11.56 -3.05
CA LEU A 59 1.17 -10.29 -2.36
C LEU A 59 -0.33 -9.94 -2.37
N CYS A 60 -0.93 -9.89 -1.18
CA CYS A 60 -2.32 -9.51 -1.00
C CYS A 60 -2.40 -8.14 -0.34
N TRP A 61 -3.09 -7.20 -0.99
CA TRP A 61 -3.34 -5.88 -0.43
C TRP A 61 -4.76 -5.78 0.10
N THR A 62 -4.88 -5.26 1.32
CA THR A 62 -6.18 -5.04 1.96
C THR A 62 -6.25 -3.63 2.49
N TYR A 63 -7.37 -2.96 2.20
CA TYR A 63 -7.54 -1.54 2.42
C TYR A 63 -8.76 -1.23 3.26
N THR A 64 -8.67 -0.17 4.07
CA THR A 64 -9.80 0.36 4.84
C THR A 64 -9.95 1.86 4.61
N PRO A 65 -11.15 2.37 4.28
CA PRO A 65 -12.37 1.61 3.99
C PRO A 65 -12.28 0.85 2.64
N ASN A 66 -13.18 -0.10 2.39
CA ASN A 66 -13.16 -0.94 1.17
C ASN A 66 -13.93 -0.31 -0.01
N ASN A 67 -14.51 0.87 0.18
CA ASN A 67 -15.32 1.59 -0.81
C ASN A 67 -14.57 2.74 -1.49
N VAL A 68 -13.27 2.88 -1.25
CA VAL A 68 -12.42 3.89 -1.87
C VAL A 68 -11.53 3.23 -2.91
N ASP A 69 -11.34 3.94 -4.01
CA ASP A 69 -10.43 3.53 -5.07
C ASP A 69 -8.98 3.75 -4.60
N TYR A 70 -8.40 2.67 -4.08
CA TYR A 70 -7.02 2.69 -3.60
C TYR A 70 -6.01 2.67 -4.75
N GLN A 71 -6.39 2.16 -5.92
CA GLN A 71 -5.47 2.09 -7.05
C GLN A 71 -5.13 3.50 -7.54
N THR A 72 -6.15 4.35 -7.69
CA THR A 72 -5.98 5.77 -8.02
C THR A 72 -5.12 6.53 -6.99
N LEU A 73 -5.03 6.06 -5.74
CA LEU A 73 -4.20 6.68 -4.70
C LEU A 73 -2.70 6.44 -4.91
N VAL A 74 -2.35 5.29 -5.47
CA VAL A 74 -0.96 4.82 -5.64
C VAL A 74 -0.41 5.20 -7.01
N GLU A 75 -1.28 5.39 -8.00
CA GLU A 75 -0.89 5.74 -9.38
C GLU A 75 -0.70 7.25 -9.63
N ALA A 76 -1.03 8.11 -8.65
CA ALA A 76 -0.96 9.59 -8.75
C ALA A 76 0.30 10.18 -8.12
#